data_AF-A0A8H4IZG1-F1
#
_entry.id   AF-A0A8H4IZG1-F1
#
_cell.length_a   1.000
_cell.length_b   1.000
_cell.length_c   1.000
_cell.angle_alpha   90.00
_cell.angle_beta   90.00
_cell.angle_gamma   90.00
#
_symmetry.space_group_name_H-M   'P 1'
#
loop_
_entity.id
_entity.type
_entity.pdbx_description
1 polymer ?
#
loop_
_entity_poly.entity_id
_entity_poly.type
_entity_poly.pdbx_seq_one_letter_code
_entity_poly.pdbx_strand_id
1 'polypeptide(L)'
;MPGDISDAHAGAKLDPALIDGSGDPKRSLSVHAHKTELPPVYDGTAVHQSEYLDHDLPIPTEEELVTLRRVSEKIPFKAFTIAFVELVERLSYYGTTQVFVNFISQPNPGTATGKALDPSADDAQPGALGMGAQASTGLTTFNQFWVYLIPLFGAYVADTYLGRFKTIVYSVLTAIVGHVILTVSAAPSVMDNSHHALAAFIIGLIIMGIGTGGFKPNISPLVAEQIPRKMYVHTTKKGERVIVDPAVTTARIYNWFYLFINIGALVGQLSMAYAERYVGFYLSFMLPTLLFCVTLPVLFFCRKWYAHTKPEGSVLGPAVKLLMLGAKKRFSINPVAFYKNCHDGTFWDELKPSKLGNSKPAWMTFDDAWVDEVGRGWKACSVFLWYPLYWITYNQINNNLTSQASVMALHGIPNDVLANLDPFALIILIPIFDIFIYPALRKAGIKFTPIKKITAGFFTGSLAMVWACVVQAYIYKKSECGSHAYGEDCANVDINVWAQTGSYVLIAISEIFASITSLEYGFSKAPKNMRSLVAAFALFMSAISAAIGEAFNPLSADPLLVWNYGSMAVIAAIGGICFWFSYRKLDAEEDHLNMLPTGHMGTPLQGEEVERRLSVINEPVQEKV
;
A
#
# COMPACT_ATOMS: atom_id res chain seq x y z
N MET A 1 -16.01 60.37 -14.86
CA MET A 1 -15.57 59.96 -16.21
C MET A 1 -14.11 59.52 -16.11
N PRO A 2 -13.73 58.44 -16.79
CA PRO A 2 -12.38 57.84 -16.73
C PRO A 2 -11.42 58.48 -17.76
N GLY A 3 -10.11 58.34 -17.54
CA GLY A 3 -9.05 58.62 -18.52
C GLY A 3 -7.63 58.35 -17.97
N ASP A 4 -6.89 57.49 -18.68
CA ASP A 4 -5.48 57.01 -18.61
C ASP A 4 -4.46 57.73 -17.70
N ILE A 5 -3.60 57.08 -16.89
CA ILE A 5 -2.54 56.05 -17.10
C ILE A 5 -1.29 56.53 -17.85
N SER A 6 -0.28 57.02 -17.11
CA SER A 6 1.14 56.60 -17.17
C SER A 6 2.02 57.50 -16.26
N ASP A 7 3.01 56.86 -15.61
CA ASP A 7 4.14 57.41 -14.82
C ASP A 7 4.08 57.25 -13.30
N ALA A 8 4.74 56.18 -12.82
CA ALA A 8 5.58 56.22 -11.62
C ALA A 8 6.57 55.03 -11.61
N HIS A 9 7.81 55.30 -12.03
CA HIS A 9 8.99 54.49 -11.75
C HIS A 9 9.35 54.50 -10.25
N ALA A 10 9.70 53.33 -9.71
CA ALA A 10 10.78 53.11 -8.72
C ALA A 10 10.80 51.60 -8.39
N GLY A 11 11.88 50.83 -8.44
CA GLY A 11 13.29 51.10 -8.66
C GLY A 11 14.05 49.90 -8.07
N ALA A 12 14.88 49.24 -8.87
CA ALA A 12 15.95 48.39 -8.36
C ALA A 12 17.18 48.67 -9.23
N LYS A 13 18.12 49.43 -8.66
CA LYS A 13 19.43 49.69 -9.26
C LYS A 13 20.15 48.35 -9.39
N LEU A 14 20.58 48.02 -10.62
CA LEU A 14 21.54 46.95 -10.87
C LEU A 14 22.89 47.29 -10.23
N ASP A 15 23.51 46.27 -9.66
CA ASP A 15 24.84 46.28 -9.06
C ASP A 15 25.90 46.72 -10.11
N PRO A 16 26.77 47.71 -9.82
CA PRO A 16 27.84 48.15 -10.71
C PRO A 16 28.87 47.08 -11.09
N ALA A 17 28.83 45.88 -10.51
CA ALA A 17 29.74 44.78 -10.84
C ALA A 17 29.45 44.09 -12.20
N LEU A 18 28.38 44.46 -12.92
CA LEU A 18 27.99 43.89 -14.23
C LEU A 18 28.41 44.78 -15.43
N ILE A 19 29.61 45.36 -15.39
CA ILE A 19 30.21 45.97 -16.57
C ILE A 19 31.03 44.88 -17.26
N ASP A 20 30.62 44.46 -18.45
CA ASP A 20 31.44 43.59 -19.26
C ASP A 20 32.78 44.28 -19.57
N GLY A 21 33.88 43.57 -19.38
CA GLY A 21 35.24 44.08 -19.55
C GLY A 21 35.71 44.12 -21.01
N SER A 22 34.82 44.06 -22.01
CA SER A 22 35.20 43.95 -23.42
C SER A 22 35.42 45.27 -24.14
N GLY A 23 34.98 46.40 -23.55
CA GLY A 23 35.30 47.74 -24.07
C GLY A 23 34.75 48.05 -25.46
N ASP A 24 33.80 47.27 -25.99
CA ASP A 24 33.19 47.48 -27.31
C ASP A 24 31.82 48.18 -27.19
N PRO A 25 31.69 49.45 -27.59
CA PRO A 25 30.44 50.21 -27.47
C PRO A 25 29.35 49.79 -28.48
N LYS A 26 29.58 48.77 -29.34
CA LYS A 26 28.61 48.32 -30.36
C LYS A 26 28.13 46.89 -30.20
N ARG A 27 28.53 46.17 -29.15
CA ARG A 27 28.06 44.81 -28.89
C ARG A 27 26.66 44.83 -28.30
N SER A 28 25.63 44.63 -29.13
CA SER A 28 24.28 44.31 -28.64
C SER A 28 24.17 42.79 -28.43
N LEU A 29 23.96 42.37 -27.19
CA LEU A 29 23.59 40.99 -26.89
C LEU A 29 22.25 40.68 -27.58
N SER A 30 22.17 39.57 -28.33
CA SER A 30 20.90 39.06 -28.83
C SER A 30 20.00 38.68 -27.65
N VAL A 31 18.72 39.04 -27.71
CA VAL A 31 17.66 38.89 -26.70
C VAL A 31 17.32 37.41 -26.38
N HIS A 32 18.24 36.47 -26.56
CA HIS A 32 18.09 35.04 -26.29
C HIS A 32 18.98 34.52 -25.16
N ALA A 33 19.76 35.37 -24.49
CA ALA A 33 20.61 34.95 -23.36
C ALA A 33 19.94 35.06 -21.97
N HIS A 34 18.74 35.65 -21.86
CA HIS A 34 17.95 35.62 -20.62
C HIS A 34 16.46 35.48 -20.95
N LYS A 35 15.99 34.23 -20.97
CA LYS A 35 14.58 33.94 -20.74
C LYS A 35 14.49 32.96 -19.58
N THR A 36 14.17 33.48 -18.40
CA THR A 36 13.27 32.78 -17.50
C THR A 36 11.98 32.54 -18.28
N GLU A 37 11.77 31.31 -18.76
CA GLU A 37 10.50 30.97 -19.40
C GLU A 37 9.37 31.21 -18.38
N LEU A 38 8.34 31.96 -18.79
CA LEU A 38 7.12 32.09 -18.01
C LEU A 38 6.45 30.71 -17.92
N PRO A 39 5.83 30.35 -16.79
CA PRO A 39 5.14 29.08 -16.65
C PRO A 39 4.04 28.95 -17.72
N PRO A 40 3.79 27.73 -18.25
CA PRO A 40 2.80 27.54 -19.30
C PRO A 40 1.42 27.98 -18.80
N VAL A 41 0.71 28.73 -19.64
CA VAL A 41 -0.66 29.18 -19.38
C VAL A 41 -1.62 28.18 -20.00
N TYR A 42 -2.56 27.68 -19.20
CA TYR A 42 -3.68 26.87 -19.68
C TYR A 42 -4.98 27.53 -19.20
N ASP A 43 -5.88 27.84 -20.14
CA ASP A 43 -7.18 28.47 -19.87
C ASP A 43 -7.10 29.78 -19.05
N GLY A 44 -6.11 30.63 -19.37
CA GLY A 44 -5.90 31.92 -18.71
C GLY A 44 -5.31 31.85 -17.29
N THR A 45 -4.92 30.67 -16.80
CA THR A 45 -4.22 30.52 -15.52
C THR A 45 -2.85 29.89 -15.69
N ALA A 46 -1.85 30.44 -15.00
CA ALA A 46 -0.49 29.90 -14.99
C ALA A 46 -0.49 28.51 -14.31
N VAL A 47 0.00 27.49 -15.02
CA VAL A 47 0.25 26.19 -14.43
C VAL A 47 1.48 26.34 -13.54
N HIS A 48 1.24 26.43 -12.24
CA HIS A 48 2.31 26.42 -11.25
C HIS A 48 3.06 25.08 -11.30
N GLN A 49 4.21 25.07 -11.98
CA GLN A 49 5.28 24.09 -11.75
C GLN A 49 6.06 24.42 -10.47
N SER A 50 5.36 24.92 -9.45
CA SER A 50 5.91 25.25 -8.13
C SER A 50 5.38 24.25 -7.11
N GLU A 51 5.65 22.97 -7.31
CA GLU A 51 5.58 22.00 -6.23
C GLU A 51 6.95 21.93 -5.54
N TYR A 52 7.10 22.77 -4.52
CA TYR A 52 8.01 22.64 -3.36
C TYR A 52 9.45 22.15 -3.64
N LEU A 53 10.39 23.10 -3.80
CA LEU A 53 11.75 23.18 -3.24
C LEU A 53 12.66 24.05 -4.12
N ASP A 54 13.59 24.76 -3.48
CA ASP A 54 14.58 25.67 -4.07
C ASP A 54 15.14 25.18 -5.41
N HIS A 55 15.10 26.04 -6.43
CA HIS A 55 15.86 25.87 -7.67
C HIS A 55 17.39 25.84 -7.43
N ASP A 56 17.84 26.03 -6.18
CA ASP A 56 19.23 26.19 -5.78
C ASP A 56 19.89 24.90 -5.23
N LEU A 57 19.16 23.78 -5.13
CA LEU A 57 19.70 22.55 -4.52
C LEU A 57 20.34 21.62 -5.57
N PRO A 58 21.62 21.26 -5.43
CA PRO A 58 22.34 20.46 -6.43
C PRO A 58 21.86 19.00 -6.48
N ILE A 59 21.71 18.49 -7.71
CA ILE A 59 21.41 17.09 -8.00
C ILE A 59 22.67 16.25 -7.75
N PRO A 60 22.58 15.06 -7.11
CA PRO A 60 23.75 14.22 -6.83
C PRO A 60 24.44 13.71 -8.11
N THR A 61 25.77 13.66 -8.10
CA THR A 61 26.57 13.00 -9.17
C THR A 61 26.62 11.47 -8.99
N GLU A 62 27.05 10.71 -10.01
CA GLU A 62 27.19 9.25 -9.92
C GLU A 62 28.14 8.81 -8.80
N GLU A 63 29.25 9.51 -8.61
CA GLU A 63 30.20 9.26 -7.51
C GLU A 63 29.55 9.52 -6.15
N GLU A 64 28.74 10.58 -6.03
CA GLU A 64 28.02 10.92 -4.81
C GLU A 64 26.93 9.89 -4.47
N LEU A 65 26.25 9.31 -5.46
CA LEU A 65 25.26 8.24 -5.27
C LEU A 65 25.86 6.96 -4.66
N VAL A 66 27.16 6.75 -4.85
CA VAL A 66 27.93 5.63 -4.28
C VAL A 66 28.51 5.98 -2.92
N THR A 67 29.05 7.20 -2.76
CA THR A 67 29.88 7.59 -1.62
C THR A 67 29.10 8.26 -0.48
N LEU A 68 28.07 9.05 -0.79
CA LEU A 68 27.36 9.84 0.22
C LEU A 68 26.28 9.02 0.93
N ARG A 69 26.13 9.28 2.23
CA ARG A 69 25.05 8.68 3.04
C ARG A 69 23.71 9.28 2.65
N ARG A 70 22.71 8.42 2.46
CA ARG A 70 21.31 8.80 2.22
C ARG A 70 20.56 9.04 3.52
N VAL A 71 19.81 10.13 3.59
CA VAL A 71 19.02 10.53 4.76
C VAL A 71 17.58 10.85 4.38
N SER A 72 16.67 10.64 5.34
CA SER A 72 15.27 11.05 5.22
C SER A 72 15.15 12.56 5.47
N GLU A 73 14.24 13.22 4.74
CA GLU A 73 13.75 14.54 5.09
C GLU A 73 12.76 14.47 6.26
N LYS A 74 12.40 15.63 6.83
CA LYS A 74 11.30 15.76 7.79
C LYS A 74 9.98 15.50 7.07
N ILE A 75 9.18 14.58 7.61
CA ILE A 75 7.84 14.30 7.09
C ILE A 75 6.95 15.53 7.29
N PRO A 76 6.26 16.02 6.23
CA PRO A 76 5.37 17.16 6.34
C PRO A 76 4.10 16.80 7.12
N PHE A 77 3.60 17.73 7.93
CA PHE A 77 2.44 17.49 8.80
C PHE A 77 1.18 17.03 8.05
N LYS A 78 0.98 17.52 6.82
CA LYS A 78 -0.11 17.10 5.91
C LYS A 78 -0.10 15.60 5.58
N ALA A 79 1.02 14.89 5.68
CA ALA A 79 1.04 13.44 5.51
C ALA A 79 0.42 12.71 6.71
N PHE A 80 0.61 13.24 7.92
CA PHE A 80 0.04 12.67 9.15
C PHE A 80 -1.48 12.85 9.23
N THR A 81 -2.05 13.90 8.65
CA THR A 81 -3.52 14.06 8.59
C THR A 81 -4.16 12.99 7.68
N ILE A 82 -3.45 12.54 6.64
CA ILE A 82 -3.89 11.41 5.79
C ILE A 82 -3.72 10.08 6.54
N ALA A 83 -2.61 9.89 7.25
CA ALA A 83 -2.39 8.71 8.09
C ALA A 83 -3.44 8.60 9.21
N PHE A 84 -3.91 9.72 9.76
CA PHE A 84 -5.01 9.75 10.72
C PHE A 84 -6.33 9.27 10.10
N VAL A 85 -6.64 9.68 8.87
CA VAL A 85 -7.83 9.19 8.15
C VAL A 85 -7.75 7.67 7.95
N GLU A 86 -6.58 7.15 7.60
CA GLU A 86 -6.34 5.69 7.54
C GLU A 86 -6.56 5.03 8.90
N LEU A 87 -5.99 5.55 9.98
CA LEU A 87 -6.15 4.99 11.33
C LEU A 87 -7.63 4.84 11.69
N VAL A 88 -8.42 5.89 11.47
CA VAL A 88 -9.85 5.87 11.79
C VAL A 88 -10.62 4.88 10.91
N GLU A 89 -10.29 4.80 9.62
CA GLU A 89 -10.90 3.82 8.72
C GLU A 89 -10.55 2.38 9.13
N ARG A 90 -9.29 2.11 9.51
CA ARG A 90 -8.85 0.81 10.02
C ARG A 90 -9.54 0.42 11.32
N LEU A 91 -9.65 1.37 12.26
CA LEU A 91 -10.40 1.17 13.49
C LEU A 91 -11.85 0.81 13.18
N SER A 92 -12.48 1.55 12.27
CA SER A 92 -13.87 1.30 11.88
C SER A 92 -14.05 -0.07 11.26
N TYR A 93 -13.21 -0.44 10.29
CA TYR A 93 -13.30 -1.69 9.56
C TYR A 93 -13.01 -2.91 10.45
N TYR A 94 -11.87 -2.93 11.15
CA TYR A 94 -11.50 -4.06 12.00
C TYR A 94 -12.38 -4.17 13.23
N GLY A 95 -12.82 -3.06 13.83
CA GLY A 95 -13.79 -3.09 14.94
C GLY A 95 -15.15 -3.64 14.51
N THR A 96 -15.65 -3.21 13.35
CA THR A 96 -16.94 -3.70 12.81
C THR A 96 -16.87 -5.18 12.42
N THR A 97 -15.80 -5.60 11.75
CA THR A 97 -15.67 -6.99 11.29
C THR A 97 -15.39 -7.99 12.42
N GLN A 98 -14.75 -7.54 13.51
CA GLN A 98 -14.49 -8.38 14.69
C GLN A 98 -15.78 -9.00 15.26
N VAL A 99 -16.86 -8.22 15.31
CA VAL A 99 -18.13 -8.64 15.95
C VAL A 99 -19.06 -9.41 14.99
N PHE A 100 -18.71 -9.55 13.71
CA PHE A 100 -19.54 -10.24 12.71
C PHE A 100 -19.78 -11.70 13.09
N VAL A 101 -18.76 -12.37 13.62
CA VAL A 101 -18.85 -13.81 13.93
C VAL A 101 -19.94 -14.06 14.96
N ASN A 102 -19.91 -13.34 16.07
CA ASN A 102 -20.89 -13.49 17.16
C ASN A 102 -22.26 -12.96 16.75
N PHE A 103 -22.31 -11.85 16.02
CA PHE A 103 -23.57 -11.29 15.53
C PHE A 103 -24.34 -12.29 14.65
N ILE A 104 -23.66 -12.97 13.72
CA ILE A 104 -24.30 -13.88 12.77
C ILE A 104 -24.56 -15.26 13.39
N SER A 105 -23.56 -15.86 14.04
CA SER A 105 -23.61 -17.26 14.43
C SER A 105 -24.43 -17.51 15.70
N GLN A 106 -24.26 -16.67 16.72
CA GLN A 106 -24.81 -16.92 18.05
C GLN A 106 -26.27 -16.46 18.15
N PRO A 107 -27.15 -17.23 18.80
CA PRO A 107 -28.52 -16.80 19.08
C PRO A 107 -28.53 -15.66 20.10
N ASN A 108 -29.53 -14.78 20.02
CA ASN A 108 -29.70 -13.74 21.03
C ASN A 108 -29.94 -14.39 22.42
N PRO A 109 -29.13 -14.06 23.45
CA PRO A 109 -29.26 -14.63 24.80
C PRO A 109 -30.48 -14.10 25.58
N GLY A 110 -31.39 -13.38 24.94
CA GLY A 110 -32.62 -12.83 25.54
C GLY A 110 -32.48 -11.37 25.97
N THR A 111 -31.50 -10.63 25.45
CA THR A 111 -31.31 -9.22 25.74
C THR A 111 -31.67 -8.36 24.53
N ALA A 112 -32.22 -7.16 24.76
CA ALA A 112 -32.67 -6.29 23.68
C ALA A 112 -31.54 -5.88 22.70
N THR A 113 -30.29 -5.92 23.15
CA THR A 113 -29.11 -5.47 22.37
C THR A 113 -28.19 -6.62 21.93
N GLY A 114 -28.52 -7.86 22.30
CA GLY A 114 -27.68 -9.04 22.06
C GLY A 114 -26.43 -9.12 22.95
N LYS A 115 -26.36 -8.32 24.01
CA LYS A 115 -25.27 -8.40 25.01
C LYS A 115 -25.32 -9.71 25.78
N ALA A 116 -24.19 -10.10 26.36
CA ALA A 116 -24.13 -11.23 27.28
C ALA A 116 -25.01 -10.99 28.53
N LEU A 117 -25.60 -12.06 29.07
CA LEU A 117 -26.45 -12.00 30.27
C LEU A 117 -25.64 -11.61 31.51
N ASP A 118 -24.49 -12.25 31.69
CA ASP A 118 -23.48 -11.89 32.68
C ASP A 118 -22.16 -11.56 31.97
N PRO A 119 -21.92 -10.30 31.59
CA PRO A 119 -20.68 -9.91 30.92
C PRO A 119 -19.41 -10.14 31.74
N SER A 120 -19.51 -10.39 33.05
CA SER A 120 -18.34 -10.63 33.92
C SER A 120 -17.98 -12.11 34.04
N ALA A 121 -18.86 -13.02 33.59
CA ALA A 121 -18.61 -14.45 33.62
C ALA A 121 -17.57 -14.87 32.57
N ASP A 122 -16.79 -15.91 32.87
CA ASP A 122 -15.73 -16.38 31.96
C ASP A 122 -16.30 -16.93 30.64
N ASP A 123 -17.51 -17.47 30.66
CA ASP A 123 -18.26 -18.03 29.53
C ASP A 123 -19.27 -17.05 28.91
N ALA A 124 -19.16 -15.75 29.20
CA ALA A 124 -20.07 -14.74 28.69
C ALA A 124 -20.06 -14.65 27.16
N GLN A 125 -21.16 -15.04 26.52
CA GLN A 125 -21.32 -15.00 25.07
C GLN A 125 -22.39 -13.98 24.63
N PRO A 126 -22.03 -12.94 23.86
CA PRO A 126 -22.99 -12.12 23.15
C PRO A 126 -23.50 -12.84 21.89
N GLY A 127 -24.72 -12.51 21.45
CA GLY A 127 -25.31 -13.11 20.25
C GLY A 127 -26.53 -12.35 19.72
N ALA A 128 -26.90 -12.60 18.46
CA ALA A 128 -28.00 -11.90 17.81
C ALA A 128 -28.80 -12.81 16.87
N LEU A 129 -28.26 -13.16 15.70
CA LEU A 129 -29.06 -13.73 14.60
C LEU A 129 -29.29 -15.24 14.70
N GLY A 130 -28.41 -15.99 15.37
CA GLY A 130 -28.55 -17.44 15.52
C GLY A 130 -28.52 -18.24 14.21
N MET A 131 -27.81 -17.76 13.18
CA MET A 131 -27.73 -18.42 11.86
C MET A 131 -26.71 -19.57 11.82
N GLY A 132 -25.97 -19.78 12.91
CA GLY A 132 -24.94 -20.82 13.01
C GLY A 132 -23.61 -20.48 12.35
N ALA A 133 -22.62 -21.33 12.60
CA ALA A 133 -21.24 -21.12 12.16
C ALA A 133 -21.11 -21.09 10.62
N GLN A 134 -21.85 -21.93 9.89
CA GLN A 134 -21.75 -21.98 8.42
C GLN A 134 -22.12 -20.65 7.75
N ALA A 135 -23.21 -20.01 8.17
CA ALA A 135 -23.62 -18.71 7.64
C ALA A 135 -22.60 -17.61 7.98
N SER A 136 -22.09 -17.63 9.21
CA SER A 136 -21.07 -16.71 9.69
C SER A 136 -19.77 -16.80 8.88
N THR A 137 -19.23 -18.02 8.72
CA THR A 137 -18.03 -18.26 7.90
C THR A 137 -18.25 -17.84 6.46
N GLY A 138 -19.42 -18.16 5.87
CA GLY A 138 -19.75 -17.79 4.49
C GLY A 138 -19.76 -16.28 4.26
N LEU A 139 -20.42 -15.52 5.15
CA LEU A 139 -20.53 -14.05 5.03
C LEU A 139 -19.22 -13.33 5.35
N THR A 140 -18.47 -13.79 6.35
CA THR A 140 -17.16 -13.21 6.69
C THR A 140 -16.12 -13.46 5.60
N THR A 141 -16.09 -14.66 5.02
CA THR A 141 -15.25 -14.99 3.87
C THR A 141 -15.65 -14.16 2.64
N PHE A 142 -16.94 -14.02 2.37
CA PHE A 142 -17.43 -13.15 1.30
C PHE A 142 -16.97 -11.70 1.50
N ASN A 143 -17.12 -11.16 2.72
CA ASN A 143 -16.66 -9.81 3.04
C ASN A 143 -15.16 -9.65 2.74
N GLN A 144 -14.33 -10.60 3.18
CA GLN A 144 -12.89 -10.57 2.91
C GLN A 144 -12.60 -10.55 1.40
N PHE A 145 -13.18 -11.47 0.64
CA PHE A 145 -13.03 -11.49 -0.82
C PHE A 145 -13.48 -10.17 -1.46
N TRP A 146 -14.65 -9.67 -1.07
CA TRP A 146 -15.25 -8.45 -1.62
C TRP A 146 -14.38 -7.22 -1.40
N VAL A 147 -13.86 -7.01 -0.18
CA VAL A 147 -13.02 -5.83 0.12
C VAL A 147 -11.63 -5.86 -0.52
N TYR A 148 -11.18 -7.02 -1.02
CA TYR A 148 -9.91 -7.17 -1.74
C TYR A 148 -10.08 -7.26 -3.26
N LEU A 149 -11.31 -7.46 -3.75
CA LEU A 149 -11.66 -7.37 -5.18
C LEU A 149 -11.98 -5.93 -5.61
N ILE A 150 -12.82 -5.22 -4.85
CA ILE A 150 -13.24 -3.84 -5.15
C ILE A 150 -12.08 -2.84 -5.33
N PRO A 151 -10.92 -2.94 -4.66
CA PRO A 151 -9.78 -2.06 -4.92
C PRO A 151 -9.42 -1.92 -6.40
N LEU A 152 -9.56 -2.97 -7.22
CA LEU A 152 -9.32 -2.88 -8.66
C LEU A 152 -10.25 -1.84 -9.33
N PHE A 153 -11.52 -1.84 -8.95
CA PHE A 153 -12.50 -0.88 -9.45
C PHE A 153 -12.26 0.53 -8.89
N GLY A 154 -12.01 0.63 -7.58
CA GLY A 154 -11.72 1.91 -6.91
C GLY A 154 -10.48 2.62 -7.47
N ALA A 155 -9.44 1.86 -7.78
CA ALA A 155 -8.24 2.36 -8.42
C ALA A 155 -8.51 2.81 -9.87
N TYR A 156 -9.26 2.01 -10.64
CA TYR A 156 -9.63 2.37 -12.00
C TYR A 156 -10.41 3.70 -12.05
N VAL A 157 -11.38 3.88 -11.14
CA VAL A 157 -12.16 5.12 -11.04
C VAL A 157 -11.29 6.33 -10.68
N ALA A 158 -10.37 6.15 -9.74
CA ALA A 158 -9.47 7.21 -9.29
C ALA A 158 -8.48 7.65 -10.36
N ASP A 159 -7.80 6.69 -10.98
CA ASP A 159 -6.76 6.98 -11.98
C ASP A 159 -7.38 7.47 -13.30
N THR A 160 -8.61 7.04 -13.65
CA THR A 160 -9.24 7.38 -14.94
C THR A 160 -10.12 8.62 -14.91
N TYR A 161 -10.96 8.80 -13.88
CA TYR A 161 -12.07 9.75 -13.94
C TYR A 161 -12.04 10.82 -12.83
N LEU A 162 -11.90 10.41 -11.57
CA LEU A 162 -12.19 11.30 -10.44
C LEU A 162 -10.94 11.92 -9.80
N GLY A 163 -9.78 11.29 -9.96
CA GLY A 163 -8.60 11.56 -9.14
C GLY A 163 -8.70 10.89 -7.76
N ARG A 164 -7.55 10.71 -7.10
CA ARG A 164 -7.43 9.95 -5.84
C ARG A 164 -8.21 10.58 -4.69
N PHE A 165 -8.06 11.89 -4.47
CA PHE A 165 -8.71 12.59 -3.36
C PHE A 165 -10.24 12.51 -3.44
N LYS A 166 -10.85 12.79 -4.60
CA LYS A 166 -12.31 12.71 -4.76
C LYS A 166 -12.80 11.27 -4.58
N THR A 167 -12.07 10.30 -5.12
CA THR A 167 -12.41 8.88 -4.95
C THR A 167 -12.39 8.47 -3.49
N ILE A 168 -11.39 8.92 -2.71
CA ILE A 168 -11.35 8.71 -1.25
C ILE A 168 -12.59 9.30 -0.58
N VAL A 169 -12.95 10.55 -0.88
CA VAL A 169 -14.12 11.20 -0.26
C VAL A 169 -15.41 10.44 -0.57
N TYR A 170 -15.65 10.06 -1.82
CA TYR A 170 -16.84 9.27 -2.18
C TYR A 170 -16.82 7.88 -1.54
N SER A 171 -15.65 7.24 -1.49
CA SER A 171 -15.48 5.93 -0.86
C SER A 171 -15.78 5.97 0.64
N VAL A 172 -15.32 7.01 1.34
CA VAL A 172 -15.63 7.25 2.76
C VAL A 172 -17.14 7.47 2.96
N LEU A 173 -17.78 8.30 2.12
CA LEU A 173 -19.23 8.52 2.19
C LEU A 173 -20.01 7.21 1.99
N THR A 174 -19.66 6.43 0.97
CA THR A 174 -20.28 5.12 0.71
C THR A 174 -20.05 4.15 1.87
N ALA A 175 -18.85 4.11 2.44
CA ALA A 175 -18.54 3.24 3.57
C ALA A 175 -19.32 3.65 4.82
N ILE A 176 -19.49 4.96 5.09
CA ILE A 176 -20.32 5.47 6.19
C ILE A 176 -21.79 5.02 6.01
N VAL A 177 -22.33 5.10 4.79
CA VAL A 177 -23.69 4.58 4.52
C VAL A 177 -23.79 3.09 4.84
N GLY A 178 -22.80 2.30 4.45
CA GLY A 178 -22.72 0.88 4.81
C GLY A 178 -22.71 0.66 6.34
N HIS A 179 -21.88 1.41 7.07
CA HIS A 179 -21.80 1.34 8.53
C HIS A 179 -23.10 1.78 9.23
N VAL A 180 -23.80 2.79 8.71
CA VAL A 180 -25.12 3.19 9.21
C VAL A 180 -26.13 2.05 9.04
N ILE A 181 -26.13 1.37 7.89
CA ILE A 181 -27.02 0.23 7.64
C ILE A 181 -26.67 -0.95 8.56
N LEU A 182 -25.38 -1.23 8.80
CA LEU A 182 -24.95 -2.22 9.79
C LEU A 182 -25.42 -1.86 11.20
N THR A 183 -25.34 -0.58 11.58
CA THR A 183 -25.87 -0.09 12.87
C THR A 183 -27.38 -0.30 12.97
N VAL A 184 -28.13 -0.03 11.89
CA VAL A 184 -29.59 -0.29 11.84
C VAL A 184 -29.89 -1.77 11.95
N SER A 185 -29.07 -2.64 11.34
CA SER A 185 -29.25 -4.10 11.44
C SER A 185 -29.18 -4.63 12.87
N ALA A 186 -28.41 -3.95 13.74
CA ALA A 186 -28.29 -4.27 15.15
C ALA A 186 -29.19 -3.41 16.06
N ALA A 187 -30.10 -2.62 15.51
CA ALA A 187 -31.08 -1.91 16.33
C ALA A 187 -32.04 -2.90 17.00
N PRO A 188 -32.38 -2.75 18.29
CA PRO A 188 -33.22 -3.71 19.01
C PRO A 188 -34.51 -4.10 18.28
N SER A 189 -35.24 -3.12 17.75
CA SER A 189 -36.49 -3.33 17.02
C SER A 189 -36.33 -4.09 15.68
N VAL A 190 -35.13 -4.07 15.10
CA VAL A 190 -34.81 -4.79 13.86
C VAL A 190 -34.34 -6.21 14.19
N MET A 191 -33.55 -6.35 15.27
CA MET A 191 -33.06 -7.64 15.76
C MET A 191 -34.18 -8.57 16.26
N ASP A 192 -35.34 -8.03 16.68
CA ASP A 192 -36.52 -8.83 17.02
C ASP A 192 -36.94 -9.78 15.88
N ASN A 193 -36.62 -9.44 14.62
CA ASN A 193 -36.76 -10.34 13.48
C ASN A 193 -35.38 -10.60 12.85
N SER A 194 -34.84 -11.78 13.12
CA SER A 194 -33.51 -12.19 12.65
C SER A 194 -33.35 -12.13 11.12
N HIS A 195 -34.42 -12.38 10.35
CA HIS A 195 -34.37 -12.29 8.88
C HIS A 195 -34.26 -10.85 8.38
N HIS A 196 -34.97 -9.90 9.01
CA HIS A 196 -34.84 -8.48 8.68
C HIS A 196 -33.46 -7.94 9.04
N ALA A 197 -32.95 -8.28 10.22
CA ALA A 197 -31.61 -7.92 10.65
C ALA A 197 -30.53 -8.50 9.73
N LEU A 198 -30.65 -9.78 9.35
CA LEU A 198 -29.73 -10.41 8.40
C LEU A 198 -29.75 -9.74 7.02
N ALA A 199 -30.94 -9.40 6.49
CA ALA A 199 -31.06 -8.74 5.20
C ALA A 199 -30.40 -7.34 5.23
N ALA A 200 -30.69 -6.54 6.27
CA ALA A 200 -30.04 -5.25 6.46
C ALA A 200 -28.52 -5.39 6.62
N PHE A 201 -28.07 -6.39 7.38
CA PHE A 201 -26.66 -6.68 7.57
C PHE A 201 -25.94 -6.98 6.24
N ILE A 202 -26.49 -7.86 5.40
CA ILE A 202 -25.91 -8.21 4.09
C ILE A 202 -25.81 -6.97 3.18
N ILE A 203 -26.86 -6.15 3.14
CA ILE A 203 -26.87 -4.89 2.36
C ILE A 203 -25.78 -3.95 2.88
N GLY A 204 -25.70 -3.77 4.20
CA GLY A 204 -24.69 -2.94 4.85
C GLY A 204 -23.27 -3.41 4.57
N LEU A 205 -23.03 -4.72 4.63
CA LEU A 205 -21.75 -5.37 4.33
C LEU A 205 -21.32 -5.12 2.88
N ILE A 206 -22.21 -5.29 1.90
CA ILE A 206 -21.90 -5.06 0.48
C ILE A 206 -21.54 -3.59 0.24
N ILE A 207 -22.35 -2.66 0.75
CA ILE A 207 -22.14 -1.21 0.57
C ILE A 207 -20.86 -0.75 1.28
N MET A 208 -20.64 -1.20 2.52
CA MET A 208 -19.42 -0.94 3.26
C MET A 208 -18.20 -1.42 2.48
N GLY A 209 -18.26 -2.64 1.93
CA GLY A 209 -17.15 -3.19 1.17
C GLY A 209 -16.84 -2.44 -0.13
N ILE A 210 -17.85 -1.85 -0.79
CA ILE A 210 -17.64 -0.93 -1.92
C ILE A 210 -16.82 0.29 -1.47
N GLY A 211 -17.21 0.91 -0.35
CA GLY A 211 -16.53 2.09 0.18
C GLY A 211 -15.11 1.77 0.66
N THR A 212 -14.93 0.77 1.52
CA THR A 212 -13.60 0.35 2.01
C THR A 212 -12.69 -0.10 0.86
N GLY A 213 -13.21 -0.86 -0.10
CA GLY A 213 -12.44 -1.27 -1.27
C GLY A 213 -12.03 -0.08 -2.16
N GLY A 214 -12.90 0.91 -2.33
CA GLY A 214 -12.61 2.14 -3.07
C GLY A 214 -11.56 3.04 -2.40
N PHE A 215 -11.52 2.99 -1.06
CA PHE A 215 -10.60 3.77 -0.23
C PHE A 215 -9.16 3.22 -0.26
N LYS A 216 -9.01 1.90 -0.03
CA LYS A 216 -7.72 1.20 0.15
C LYS A 216 -6.62 1.52 -0.88
N PRO A 217 -6.84 1.43 -2.21
CA PRO A 217 -5.77 1.60 -3.19
C PRO A 217 -5.40 3.07 -3.43
N ASN A 218 -6.17 4.02 -2.90
CA ASN A 218 -6.06 5.44 -3.23
C ASN A 218 -5.43 6.27 -2.12
N ILE A 219 -5.62 5.88 -0.86
CA ILE A 219 -5.09 6.58 0.31
C ILE A 219 -3.58 6.41 0.47
N SER A 220 -3.04 5.21 0.19
CA SER A 220 -1.62 4.92 0.34
C SER A 220 -0.74 5.62 -0.72
N PRO A 221 -1.17 5.82 -1.99
CA PRO A 221 -0.46 6.72 -2.89
C PRO A 221 -0.62 8.20 -2.52
N LEU A 222 -1.80 8.61 -2.01
CA LEU A 222 -2.04 10.01 -1.65
C LEU A 222 -1.10 10.49 -0.53
N VAL A 223 -0.83 9.65 0.48
CA VAL A 223 0.10 10.02 1.57
C VAL A 223 1.53 10.20 1.06
N ALA A 224 2.00 9.32 0.17
CA ALA A 224 3.34 9.40 -0.38
C ALA A 224 3.51 10.53 -1.40
N GLU A 225 2.42 10.97 -2.06
CA GLU A 225 2.40 12.17 -2.90
C GLU A 225 2.65 13.47 -2.13
N GLN A 226 2.55 13.45 -0.81
CA GLN A 226 2.86 14.62 0.00
C GLN A 226 4.37 14.85 0.17
N ILE A 227 5.21 13.87 -0.21
CA ILE A 227 6.67 13.93 -0.12
C ILE A 227 7.27 14.50 -1.42
N PRO A 228 8.24 15.43 -1.34
CA PRO A 228 8.96 15.92 -2.52
C PRO A 228 9.66 14.81 -3.30
N ARG A 229 9.74 14.93 -4.63
CA ARG A 229 10.14 13.84 -5.53
C ARG A 229 11.60 13.87 -6.01
N LYS A 230 12.35 14.93 -5.74
CA LYS A 230 13.72 15.07 -6.27
C LYS A 230 14.76 14.80 -5.17
N MET A 231 15.78 14.01 -5.53
CA MET A 231 16.99 13.87 -4.70
C MET A 231 17.79 15.16 -4.76
N TYR A 232 18.36 15.57 -3.64
CA TYR A 232 19.26 16.71 -3.58
C TYR A 232 20.35 16.49 -2.54
N VAL A 233 21.48 17.17 -2.72
CA VAL A 233 22.57 17.17 -1.75
C VAL A 233 22.36 18.28 -0.73
N HIS A 234 22.44 17.91 0.55
CA HIS A 234 22.34 18.84 1.66
C HIS A 234 23.52 18.67 2.60
N THR A 235 24.08 19.77 3.09
CA THR A 235 25.15 19.75 4.11
C THR A 235 24.52 19.84 5.49
N THR A 236 24.68 18.80 6.30
CA THR A 236 24.14 18.78 7.67
C THR A 236 24.76 19.88 8.54
N LYS A 237 24.11 20.19 9.68
CA LYS A 237 24.67 21.11 10.69
C LYS A 237 26.06 20.73 11.20
N LYS A 238 26.50 19.49 10.98
CA LYS A 238 27.81 18.95 11.36
C LYS A 238 28.85 19.00 10.23
N GLY A 239 28.53 19.62 9.09
CA GLY A 239 29.41 19.72 7.92
C GLY A 239 29.43 18.46 7.03
N GLU A 240 28.73 17.38 7.39
CA GLU A 240 28.63 16.17 6.58
C GLU A 240 27.72 16.41 5.36
N ARG A 241 28.23 16.19 4.15
CA ARG A 241 27.42 16.16 2.92
C ARG A 241 26.62 14.86 2.88
N VAL A 242 25.30 14.98 2.72
CA VAL A 242 24.38 13.85 2.66
C VAL A 242 23.43 14.01 1.49
N ILE A 243 22.95 12.88 0.96
CA ILE A 243 21.89 12.87 -0.04
C ILE A 243 20.56 12.80 0.68
N VAL A 244 19.68 13.78 0.47
CA VAL A 244 18.28 13.65 0.86
C VAL A 244 17.59 12.84 -0.22
N ASP A 245 17.20 11.61 0.14
CA ASP A 245 16.58 10.66 -0.79
C ASP A 245 15.06 10.60 -0.53
N PRO A 246 14.23 10.99 -1.52
CA PRO A 246 12.78 10.81 -1.48
C PRO A 246 12.35 9.38 -1.23
N ALA A 247 13.08 8.37 -1.73
CA ALA A 247 12.76 6.97 -1.50
C ALA A 247 12.91 6.62 -0.01
N VAL A 248 13.96 7.12 0.65
CA VAL A 248 14.16 6.93 2.09
C VAL A 248 13.06 7.61 2.90
N THR A 249 12.65 8.81 2.49
CA THR A 249 11.55 9.55 3.15
C THR A 249 10.20 8.86 2.92
N THR A 250 9.98 8.31 1.71
CA THR A 250 8.79 7.55 1.31
C THR A 250 8.68 6.25 2.10
N ALA A 251 9.77 5.49 2.22
CA ALA A 251 9.85 4.31 3.07
C ALA A 251 9.47 4.63 4.52
N ARG A 252 10.00 5.76 5.03
CA ARG A 252 9.74 6.20 6.39
C ARG A 252 8.27 6.57 6.62
N ILE A 253 7.64 7.34 5.72
CA ILE A 253 6.22 7.64 5.85
C ILE A 253 5.36 6.38 5.74
N TYR A 254 5.73 5.39 4.91
CA TYR A 254 5.01 4.11 4.88
C TYR A 254 5.14 3.33 6.18
N ASN A 255 6.30 3.32 6.85
CA ASN A 255 6.43 2.74 8.20
C ASN A 255 5.46 3.40 9.20
N TRP A 256 5.45 4.74 9.25
CA TRP A 256 4.53 5.47 10.14
C TRP A 256 3.06 5.28 9.76
N PHE A 257 2.75 5.27 8.47
CA PHE A 257 1.41 4.97 7.97
C PHE A 257 0.95 3.58 8.41
N TYR A 258 1.83 2.57 8.35
CA TYR A 258 1.56 1.21 8.80
C TYR A 258 1.40 1.10 10.32
N LEU A 259 2.15 1.90 11.08
CA LEU A 259 1.96 2.01 12.53
C LEU A 259 0.54 2.50 12.86
N PHE A 260 0.06 3.52 12.15
CA PHE A 260 -1.31 4.05 12.31
C PHE A 260 -2.37 3.01 11.95
N ILE A 261 -2.13 2.19 10.92
CA ILE A 261 -3.01 1.07 10.56
C ILE A 261 -3.15 0.08 11.73
N ASN A 262 -2.03 -0.34 12.32
CA ASN A 262 -2.01 -1.33 13.39
C ASN A 262 -2.61 -0.80 14.70
N ILE A 263 -2.35 0.47 15.04
CA ILE A 263 -3.01 1.12 16.17
C ILE A 263 -4.53 1.13 15.96
N GLY A 264 -4.98 1.54 14.77
CA GLY A 264 -6.41 1.55 14.43
C GLY A 264 -7.03 0.16 14.56
N ALA A 265 -6.42 -0.85 13.95
CA ALA A 265 -6.89 -2.23 13.98
C ALA A 265 -7.01 -2.79 15.42
N LEU A 266 -5.94 -2.67 16.21
CA LEU A 266 -5.90 -3.16 17.59
C LEU A 266 -6.94 -2.48 18.47
N VAL A 267 -7.04 -1.15 18.40
CA VAL A 267 -8.03 -0.38 19.18
C VAL A 267 -9.44 -0.77 18.75
N GLY A 268 -9.69 -0.90 17.44
CA GLY A 268 -10.99 -1.29 16.89
C GLY A 268 -11.44 -2.66 17.38
N GLN A 269 -10.60 -3.69 17.21
CA GLN A 269 -10.91 -5.07 17.59
C GLN A 269 -11.20 -5.19 19.09
N LEU A 270 -10.31 -4.64 19.93
CA LEU A 270 -10.48 -4.72 21.38
C LEU A 270 -11.72 -3.96 21.83
N SER A 271 -11.87 -2.69 21.43
CA SER A 271 -12.98 -1.86 21.91
C SER A 271 -14.34 -2.40 21.48
N MET A 272 -14.48 -2.92 20.26
CA MET A 272 -15.76 -3.47 19.79
C MET A 272 -16.08 -4.83 20.39
N ALA A 273 -15.09 -5.69 20.64
CA ALA A 273 -15.29 -6.94 21.38
C ALA A 273 -15.83 -6.67 22.81
N TYR A 274 -15.29 -5.66 23.49
CA TYR A 274 -15.82 -5.24 24.80
C TYR A 274 -17.19 -4.55 24.68
N ALA A 275 -17.42 -3.74 23.64
CA ALA A 275 -18.71 -3.11 23.42
C ALA A 275 -19.83 -4.13 23.19
N GLU A 276 -19.60 -5.20 22.41
CA GLU A 276 -20.61 -6.23 22.15
C GLU A 276 -20.93 -7.02 23.42
N ARG A 277 -19.90 -7.35 24.21
CA ARG A 277 -20.03 -8.15 25.43
C ARG A 277 -20.83 -7.43 26.51
N TYR A 278 -20.51 -6.16 26.77
CA TYR A 278 -21.08 -5.41 27.89
C TYR A 278 -22.36 -4.63 27.54
N VAL A 279 -22.47 -4.15 26.31
CA VAL A 279 -23.58 -3.26 25.89
C VAL A 279 -24.40 -3.86 24.75
N GLY A 280 -23.76 -4.49 23.76
CA GLY A 280 -24.40 -5.18 22.64
C GLY A 280 -23.98 -4.66 21.27
N PHE A 281 -24.55 -5.26 20.22
CA PHE A 281 -24.10 -5.03 18.84
C PHE A 281 -24.44 -3.65 18.29
N TYR A 282 -25.53 -3.04 18.76
CA TYR A 282 -25.91 -1.69 18.33
C TYR A 282 -24.78 -0.67 18.59
N LEU A 283 -24.23 -0.66 19.82
CA LEU A 283 -23.11 0.22 20.17
C LEU A 283 -21.86 -0.14 19.36
N SER A 284 -21.62 -1.44 19.18
CA SER A 284 -20.42 -1.97 18.50
C SER A 284 -20.38 -1.60 17.01
N PHE A 285 -21.52 -1.39 16.36
CA PHE A 285 -21.57 -0.84 15.00
C PHE A 285 -21.68 0.70 14.98
N MET A 286 -22.35 1.30 15.97
CA MET A 286 -22.50 2.75 16.05
C MET A 286 -21.17 3.46 16.31
N LEU A 287 -20.33 2.95 17.22
CA LEU A 287 -19.05 3.56 17.57
C LEU A 287 -18.09 3.69 16.36
N PRO A 288 -17.83 2.61 15.58
CA PRO A 288 -17.12 2.69 14.30
C PRO A 288 -17.72 3.75 13.37
N THR A 289 -19.05 3.75 13.22
CA THR A 289 -19.77 4.71 12.35
C THR A 289 -19.47 6.17 12.75
N LEU A 290 -19.61 6.49 14.03
CA LEU A 290 -19.40 7.84 14.55
C LEU A 290 -17.93 8.28 14.43
N LEU A 291 -17.00 7.40 14.76
CA LEU A 291 -15.58 7.67 14.59
C LEU A 291 -15.23 7.87 13.12
N PHE A 292 -15.79 7.06 12.23
CA PHE A 292 -15.51 7.18 10.81
C PHE A 292 -16.04 8.49 10.22
N CYS A 293 -17.16 9.01 10.72
CA CYS A 293 -17.66 10.35 10.36
C CYS A 293 -16.65 11.48 10.67
N VAL A 294 -15.73 11.30 11.64
CA VAL A 294 -14.67 12.30 11.95
C VAL A 294 -13.69 12.47 10.78
N THR A 295 -13.57 11.48 9.90
CA THR A 295 -12.71 11.59 8.71
C THR A 295 -13.21 12.66 7.73
N LEU A 296 -14.52 12.90 7.64
CA LEU A 296 -15.11 13.87 6.72
C LEU A 296 -14.67 15.31 7.02
N PRO A 297 -14.77 15.84 8.25
CA PRO A 297 -14.17 17.12 8.62
C PRO A 297 -12.68 17.21 8.28
N VAL A 298 -11.88 16.19 8.60
CA VAL A 298 -10.43 16.20 8.36
C VAL A 298 -10.13 16.34 6.87
N LEU A 299 -10.78 15.52 6.04
CA LEU A 299 -10.64 15.58 4.58
C LEU A 299 -11.12 16.92 4.02
N PHE A 300 -12.23 17.46 4.54
CA PHE A 300 -12.78 18.73 4.09
C PHE A 300 -11.86 19.93 4.38
N PHE A 301 -11.37 20.04 5.62
CA PHE A 301 -10.50 21.15 6.02
C PHE A 301 -9.10 21.04 5.43
N CYS A 302 -8.53 19.83 5.37
CA CYS A 302 -7.18 19.62 4.86
C CYS A 302 -7.11 19.56 3.32
N ARG A 303 -8.25 19.61 2.60
CA ARG A 303 -8.29 19.51 1.13
C ARG A 303 -7.34 20.47 0.41
N LYS A 304 -7.17 21.70 0.94
CA LYS A 304 -6.30 22.72 0.31
C LYS A 304 -4.82 22.54 0.63
N TRP A 305 -4.48 21.68 1.60
CA TRP A 305 -3.10 21.41 2.02
C TRP A 305 -2.49 20.24 1.24
N TYR A 306 -3.32 19.39 0.66
CA TYR A 306 -2.86 18.22 -0.09
C TYR A 306 -2.43 18.57 -1.51
N ALA A 307 -1.36 17.93 -1.95
CA ALA A 307 -1.04 17.85 -3.37
C ALA A 307 -2.07 16.94 -4.06
N HIS A 308 -2.67 17.43 -5.14
CA HIS A 308 -3.68 16.71 -5.91
C HIS A 308 -3.13 16.34 -7.27
N THR A 309 -2.95 15.05 -7.51
CA THR A 309 -2.68 14.56 -8.87
C THR A 309 -3.97 14.61 -9.69
N LYS A 310 -3.93 15.29 -10.84
CA LYS A 310 -5.07 15.36 -11.78
C LYS A 310 -5.27 13.99 -12.47
N PRO A 311 -6.50 13.55 -12.76
CA PRO A 311 -6.73 12.37 -13.58
C PRO A 311 -6.35 12.66 -15.03
N GLU A 312 -5.57 11.77 -15.65
CA GLU A 312 -5.10 11.91 -17.05
C GLU A 312 -5.86 10.99 -18.03
N GLY A 313 -7.07 10.55 -17.66
CA GLY A 313 -7.92 9.69 -18.50
C GLY A 313 -7.56 8.20 -18.41
N SER A 314 -8.01 7.40 -19.38
CA SER A 314 -7.82 5.94 -19.33
C SER A 314 -6.39 5.56 -19.68
N VAL A 315 -5.58 5.26 -18.65
CA VAL A 315 -4.18 4.84 -18.80
C VAL A 315 -4.04 3.33 -18.96
N LEU A 316 -4.95 2.56 -18.34
CA LEU A 316 -4.95 1.10 -18.40
C LEU A 316 -5.17 0.56 -19.81
N GLY A 317 -6.12 1.14 -20.57
CA GLY A 317 -6.42 0.70 -21.94
C GLY A 317 -5.21 0.81 -22.88
N PRO A 318 -4.57 1.98 -22.98
CA PRO A 318 -3.32 2.17 -23.71
C PRO A 318 -2.19 1.26 -23.24
N ALA A 319 -2.02 1.06 -21.92
CA ALA A 319 -0.99 0.18 -21.38
C ALA A 319 -1.18 -1.29 -21.81
N VAL A 320 -2.43 -1.78 -21.75
CA VAL A 320 -2.78 -3.14 -22.23
C VAL A 320 -2.59 -3.26 -23.74
N LYS A 321 -2.99 -2.25 -24.53
CA LYS A 321 -2.77 -2.23 -25.97
C LYS A 321 -1.27 -2.24 -26.33
N LEU A 322 -0.45 -1.52 -25.57
CA LEU A 322 1.00 -1.50 -25.72
C LEU A 322 1.61 -2.88 -25.47
N LEU A 323 1.21 -3.54 -24.39
CA LEU A 323 1.62 -4.92 -24.07
C LEU A 323 1.18 -5.90 -25.17
N MET A 324 -0.06 -5.80 -25.64
CA MET A 324 -0.58 -6.64 -26.73
C MET A 324 0.17 -6.40 -28.05
N LEU A 325 0.53 -5.16 -28.37
CA LEU A 325 1.35 -4.83 -29.54
C LEU A 325 2.74 -5.47 -29.45
N GLY A 326 3.39 -5.36 -28.29
CA GLY A 326 4.69 -5.98 -28.02
C GLY A 326 4.64 -7.51 -28.12
N ALA A 327 3.65 -8.13 -27.48
CA ALA A 327 3.43 -9.57 -27.53
C ALA A 327 3.14 -10.06 -28.97
N LYS A 328 2.32 -9.32 -29.73
CA LYS A 328 1.99 -9.68 -31.12
C LYS A 328 3.22 -9.64 -32.03
N LYS A 329 4.08 -8.63 -31.90
CA LYS A 329 5.32 -8.52 -32.69
C LYS A 329 6.30 -9.66 -32.42
N ARG A 330 6.27 -10.23 -31.21
CA ARG A 330 7.19 -11.26 -30.73
C ARG A 330 6.57 -12.65 -30.67
N PHE A 331 5.34 -12.80 -31.16
CA PHE A 331 4.57 -14.02 -31.05
C PHE A 331 5.29 -15.20 -31.70
N SER A 332 5.38 -16.31 -30.96
CA SER A 332 5.85 -17.58 -31.46
C SER A 332 4.94 -18.69 -30.94
N ILE A 333 4.64 -19.67 -31.79
CA ILE A 333 3.84 -20.84 -31.40
C ILE A 333 4.57 -21.66 -30.32
N ASN A 334 5.90 -21.61 -30.29
CA ASN A 334 6.70 -22.26 -29.25
C ASN A 334 6.73 -21.37 -27.98
N PRO A 335 6.20 -21.84 -26.83
CA PRO A 335 6.15 -21.04 -25.59
C PRO A 335 7.52 -20.58 -25.09
N VAL A 336 8.56 -21.40 -25.27
CA VAL A 336 9.94 -21.07 -24.84
C VAL A 336 10.54 -19.99 -25.75
N ALA A 337 10.30 -20.09 -27.06
CA ALA A 337 10.74 -19.08 -28.01
C ALA A 337 10.00 -17.76 -27.79
N PHE A 338 8.69 -17.82 -27.54
CA PHE A 338 7.89 -16.64 -27.20
C PHE A 338 8.38 -15.97 -25.91
N TYR A 339 8.65 -16.74 -24.86
CA TYR A 339 9.20 -16.22 -23.61
C TYR A 339 10.56 -15.54 -23.82
N LYS A 340 11.47 -16.18 -24.58
CA LYS A 340 12.79 -15.61 -24.91
C LYS A 340 12.68 -14.31 -25.72
N ASN A 341 11.81 -14.28 -26.73
CA ASN A 341 11.59 -13.09 -27.53
C ASN A 341 11.01 -11.94 -26.70
N CYS A 342 10.16 -12.23 -25.71
CA CYS A 342 9.61 -11.21 -24.81
C CYS A 342 10.61 -10.75 -23.72
N HIS A 343 11.71 -11.49 -23.49
CA HIS A 343 12.74 -11.19 -22.47
C HIS A 343 14.12 -10.94 -23.09
N ASP A 344 14.18 -10.55 -24.36
CA ASP A 344 15.41 -10.20 -25.09
C ASP A 344 16.06 -8.89 -24.63
N GLY A 345 15.34 -8.10 -23.82
CA GLY A 345 15.77 -6.79 -23.34
C GLY A 345 15.36 -5.63 -24.25
N THR A 346 14.87 -5.89 -25.46
CA THR A 346 14.45 -4.84 -26.41
C THR A 346 12.94 -4.59 -26.40
N PHE A 347 12.17 -5.40 -25.65
CA PHE A 347 10.71 -5.33 -25.59
C PHE A 347 10.15 -3.91 -25.43
N TRP A 348 10.62 -3.16 -24.44
CA TRP A 348 10.10 -1.81 -24.16
C TRP A 348 10.69 -0.77 -25.11
N ASP A 349 11.96 -0.90 -25.48
CA ASP A 349 12.64 0.05 -26.36
C ASP A 349 12.06 0.08 -27.77
N GLU A 350 11.67 -1.07 -28.33
CA GLU A 350 11.04 -1.15 -29.66
C GLU A 350 9.58 -0.70 -29.70
N LEU A 351 8.99 -0.48 -28.51
CA LEU A 351 7.62 0.03 -28.36
C LEU A 351 7.58 1.55 -28.18
N LYS A 352 8.73 2.21 -28.14
CA LYS A 352 8.84 3.66 -28.04
C LYS A 352 8.28 4.35 -29.30
N PRO A 353 7.40 5.37 -29.16
CA PRO A 353 6.93 6.19 -30.27
C PRO A 353 8.05 6.64 -31.23
N SER A 354 9.20 7.07 -30.69
CA SER A 354 10.36 7.50 -31.49
C SER A 354 10.92 6.41 -32.41
N LYS A 355 10.84 5.14 -31.99
CA LYS A 355 11.32 3.97 -32.75
C LYS A 355 10.28 3.44 -33.73
N LEU A 356 9.00 3.63 -33.44
CA LEU A 356 7.91 3.19 -34.32
C LEU A 356 7.72 4.14 -35.50
N GLY A 357 8.01 5.43 -35.33
CA GLY A 357 7.91 6.44 -36.38
C GLY A 357 6.55 6.39 -37.10
N ASN A 358 6.57 6.25 -38.43
CA ASN A 358 5.35 6.17 -39.25
C ASN A 358 4.50 4.91 -39.01
N SER A 359 5.01 3.90 -38.29
CA SER A 359 4.27 2.68 -37.93
C SER A 359 3.50 2.84 -36.61
N LYS A 360 3.52 4.04 -36.00
CA LYS A 360 2.85 4.38 -34.74
C LYS A 360 1.32 4.25 -34.90
N PRO A 361 0.65 3.41 -34.09
CA PRO A 361 -0.81 3.33 -34.11
C PRO A 361 -1.45 4.66 -33.65
N ALA A 362 -2.60 5.02 -34.22
CA ALA A 362 -3.30 6.28 -33.92
C ALA A 362 -3.72 6.46 -32.44
N TRP A 363 -3.80 5.36 -31.67
CA TRP A 363 -4.13 5.41 -30.24
C TRP A 363 -2.91 5.73 -29.35
N MET A 364 -1.70 5.76 -29.89
CA MET A 364 -0.46 6.02 -29.16
C MET A 364 -0.27 7.53 -28.97
N THR A 365 -0.96 8.11 -28.00
CA THR A 365 -0.94 9.56 -27.73
C THR A 365 -0.01 9.95 -26.58
N PHE A 366 1.10 9.21 -26.43
CA PHE A 366 2.05 9.33 -25.33
C PHE A 366 3.49 9.33 -25.82
N ASP A 367 4.40 9.78 -24.94
CA ASP A 367 5.83 9.90 -25.18
C ASP A 367 6.62 8.62 -24.81
N ASP A 368 7.91 8.59 -25.20
CA ASP A 368 8.83 7.50 -24.88
C ASP A 368 8.98 7.29 -23.36
N ALA A 369 8.99 8.38 -22.59
CA ALA A 369 9.11 8.33 -21.14
C ALA A 369 7.91 7.60 -20.50
N TRP A 370 6.71 7.73 -21.05
CA TRP A 370 5.53 6.99 -20.60
C TRP A 370 5.67 5.48 -20.86
N VAL A 371 6.24 5.08 -22.01
CA VAL A 371 6.55 3.65 -22.29
C VAL A 371 7.50 3.09 -21.24
N ASP A 372 8.54 3.84 -20.87
CA ASP A 372 9.46 3.46 -19.82
C ASP A 372 8.74 3.37 -18.46
N GLU A 373 7.83 4.31 -18.12
CA GLU A 373 7.02 4.23 -16.91
C GLU A 373 6.16 2.96 -16.85
N VAL A 374 5.47 2.63 -17.95
CA VAL A 374 4.64 1.41 -18.03
C VAL A 374 5.51 0.16 -17.88
N GLY A 375 6.70 0.16 -18.46
CA GLY A 375 7.68 -0.90 -18.27
C GLY A 375 8.12 -1.08 -16.81
N ARG A 376 8.36 0.01 -16.09
CA ARG A 376 8.63 -0.03 -14.64
C ARG A 376 7.44 -0.58 -13.86
N GLY A 377 6.22 -0.12 -14.17
CA GLY A 377 4.99 -0.61 -13.54
C GLY A 377 4.77 -2.10 -13.77
N TRP A 378 5.04 -2.60 -14.96
CA TRP A 378 4.97 -4.03 -15.27
C TRP A 378 6.00 -4.85 -14.48
N LYS A 379 7.26 -4.38 -14.41
CA LYS A 379 8.29 -4.97 -13.55
C LYS A 379 7.81 -5.03 -12.08
N ALA A 380 7.13 -3.99 -11.60
CA ALA A 380 6.56 -3.95 -10.26
C ALA A 380 5.44 -4.99 -10.05
N CYS A 381 4.48 -5.08 -10.99
CA CYS A 381 3.44 -6.11 -10.95
C CYS A 381 4.03 -7.52 -10.98
N SER A 382 5.11 -7.75 -11.72
CA SER A 382 5.77 -9.06 -11.74
C SER A 382 6.32 -9.46 -10.37
N VAL A 383 6.88 -8.51 -9.60
CA VAL A 383 7.34 -8.74 -8.22
C VAL A 383 6.16 -9.13 -7.33
N PHE A 384 4.99 -8.51 -7.52
CA PHE A 384 3.79 -8.83 -6.74
C PHE A 384 3.23 -10.22 -7.02
N LEU A 385 3.48 -10.82 -8.18
CA LEU A 385 3.06 -12.21 -8.47
C LEU A 385 3.65 -13.25 -7.51
N TRP A 386 4.70 -12.91 -6.76
CA TRP A 386 5.28 -13.77 -5.72
C TRP A 386 4.64 -13.60 -4.35
N TYR A 387 3.89 -12.51 -4.12
CA TYR A 387 3.23 -12.24 -2.84
C TYR A 387 2.17 -13.28 -2.45
N PRO A 388 1.48 -13.99 -3.36
CA PRO A 388 0.61 -15.08 -2.93
C PRO A 388 1.32 -16.12 -2.06
N LEU A 389 2.59 -16.44 -2.37
CA LEU A 389 3.42 -17.38 -1.58
C LEU A 389 3.80 -16.80 -0.20
N TYR A 390 4.03 -15.50 -0.14
CA TYR A 390 4.26 -14.78 1.11
C TYR A 390 3.00 -14.82 1.98
N TRP A 391 1.86 -14.45 1.41
CA TRP A 391 0.59 -14.32 2.12
C TRP A 391 0.06 -15.67 2.65
N ILE A 392 0.26 -16.80 1.96
CA ILE A 392 -0.18 -18.10 2.49
C ILE A 392 0.58 -18.48 3.77
N THR A 393 1.85 -18.08 3.85
CA THR A 393 2.70 -18.28 5.03
C THR A 393 2.29 -17.33 6.15
N TYR A 394 2.07 -16.07 5.83
CA TYR A 394 1.60 -15.06 6.78
C TYR A 394 0.22 -15.42 7.37
N ASN A 395 -0.72 -15.84 6.52
CA ASN A 395 -2.12 -16.11 6.89
C ASN A 395 -2.29 -17.27 7.89
N GLN A 396 -1.24 -18.06 8.17
CA GLN A 396 -1.25 -19.07 9.23
C GLN A 396 -1.56 -18.47 10.61
N ILE A 397 -1.33 -17.16 10.78
CA ILE A 397 -1.64 -16.40 11.98
C ILE A 397 -3.13 -16.35 12.35
N ASN A 398 -4.04 -16.39 11.36
CA ASN A 398 -5.45 -16.12 11.59
C ASN A 398 -6.21 -17.33 12.17
N ASN A 399 -5.97 -18.53 11.63
CA ASN A 399 -6.74 -19.73 11.99
C ASN A 399 -5.90 -20.80 12.68
N ASN A 400 -4.73 -21.09 12.12
CA ASN A 400 -3.93 -22.25 12.55
C ASN A 400 -3.18 -21.97 13.85
N LEU A 401 -2.54 -20.81 13.98
CA LEU A 401 -1.89 -20.44 15.25
C LEU A 401 -2.88 -20.29 16.40
N THR A 402 -4.08 -19.75 16.13
CA THR A 402 -5.17 -19.68 17.10
C THR A 402 -5.62 -21.08 17.53
N SER A 403 -5.75 -22.01 16.58
CA SER A 403 -6.04 -23.42 16.90
C SER A 403 -4.89 -24.06 17.69
N GLN A 404 -3.62 -23.79 17.36
CA GLN A 404 -2.48 -24.23 18.17
C GLN A 404 -2.56 -23.75 19.62
N ALA A 405 -3.04 -22.54 19.85
CA ALA A 405 -3.20 -22.00 21.20
C ALA A 405 -4.27 -22.71 22.04
N SER A 406 -5.33 -23.21 21.40
CA SER A 406 -6.49 -23.75 22.14
C SER A 406 -6.17 -24.99 22.97
N VAL A 407 -5.14 -25.74 22.59
CA VAL A 407 -4.66 -26.96 23.27
C VAL A 407 -3.48 -26.68 24.24
N MET A 408 -3.12 -25.41 24.43
CA MET A 408 -2.04 -24.95 25.32
C MET A 408 -2.60 -24.46 26.67
N ALA A 409 -1.70 -24.23 27.63
CA ALA A 409 -2.06 -23.64 28.92
C ALA A 409 -2.27 -22.11 28.77
N LEU A 410 -3.55 -21.69 28.81
CA LEU A 410 -4.00 -20.32 28.55
C LEU A 410 -4.01 -19.38 29.76
N HIS A 411 -4.05 -19.94 30.98
CA HIS A 411 -4.06 -19.19 32.24
C HIS A 411 -5.04 -18.00 32.29
N GLY A 412 -6.25 -18.17 31.72
CA GLY A 412 -7.31 -17.16 31.76
C GLY A 412 -7.28 -16.12 30.62
N ILE A 413 -6.41 -16.28 29.63
CA ILE A 413 -6.37 -15.41 28.43
C ILE A 413 -7.15 -16.07 27.29
N PRO A 414 -8.09 -15.37 26.63
CA PRO A 414 -8.75 -15.88 25.43
C PRO A 414 -7.77 -16.10 24.27
N ASN A 415 -7.93 -17.21 23.52
CA ASN A 415 -7.08 -17.55 22.37
C ASN A 415 -7.01 -16.43 21.33
N ASP A 416 -8.11 -15.71 21.12
CA ASP A 416 -8.21 -14.65 20.11
C ASP A 416 -7.36 -13.41 20.46
N VAL A 417 -6.99 -13.23 21.74
CA VAL A 417 -6.07 -12.16 22.15
C VAL A 417 -4.67 -12.41 21.59
N LEU A 418 -4.33 -13.65 21.23
CA LEU A 418 -3.02 -13.98 20.67
C LEU A 418 -2.87 -13.44 19.25
N ALA A 419 -3.95 -13.37 18.48
CA ALA A 419 -3.94 -12.71 17.18
C ALA A 419 -3.56 -11.22 17.28
N ASN A 420 -3.83 -10.58 18.43
CA ASN A 420 -3.42 -9.21 18.71
C ASN A 420 -1.92 -9.05 19.03
N LEU A 421 -1.17 -10.15 19.23
CA LEU A 421 0.27 -10.09 19.48
C LEU A 421 1.04 -9.55 18.28
N ASP A 422 0.55 -9.81 17.07
CA ASP A 422 1.18 -9.30 15.84
C ASP A 422 1.04 -7.77 15.68
N PRO A 423 -0.16 -7.16 15.70
CA PRO A 423 -0.28 -5.70 15.67
C PRO A 423 0.41 -5.04 16.87
N PHE A 424 0.42 -5.69 18.04
CA PHE A 424 1.19 -5.21 19.19
C PHE A 424 2.71 -5.23 18.93
N ALA A 425 3.22 -6.34 18.37
CA ALA A 425 4.63 -6.45 17.98
C ALA A 425 4.99 -5.41 16.92
N LEU A 426 4.14 -5.16 15.92
CA LEU A 426 4.35 -4.12 14.91
C LEU A 426 4.41 -2.71 15.53
N ILE A 427 3.55 -2.41 16.49
CA ILE A 427 3.55 -1.11 17.19
C ILE A 427 4.89 -0.85 17.89
N ILE A 428 5.51 -1.89 18.46
CA ILE A 428 6.82 -1.80 19.12
C ILE A 428 7.96 -1.82 18.10
N LEU A 429 7.91 -2.72 17.13
CA LEU A 429 9.00 -2.98 16.20
C LEU A 429 9.14 -1.89 15.14
N ILE A 430 8.05 -1.33 14.60
CA ILE A 430 8.14 -0.31 13.54
C ILE A 430 9.00 0.90 13.99
N PRO A 431 8.78 1.52 15.16
CA PRO A 431 9.66 2.58 15.66
C PRO A 431 11.10 2.11 15.84
N ILE A 432 11.32 0.88 16.31
CA ILE A 432 12.67 0.32 16.47
C ILE A 432 13.38 0.20 15.11
N PHE A 433 12.67 -0.29 14.09
CA PHE A 433 13.19 -0.41 12.74
C PHE A 433 13.48 0.96 12.11
N ASP A 434 12.58 1.92 12.24
CA ASP A 434 12.75 3.26 11.66
C ASP A 434 13.85 4.08 12.34
N ILE A 435 13.89 4.08 13.68
CA ILE A 435 14.76 4.96 14.48
C ILE A 435 16.13 4.35 14.70
N PHE A 436 16.24 3.03 14.83
CA PHE A 436 17.48 2.36 15.20
C PHE A 436 18.02 1.45 14.11
N ILE A 437 17.25 0.47 13.62
CA ILE A 437 17.78 -0.59 12.74
C ILE A 437 18.15 -0.06 11.35
N TYR A 438 17.21 0.58 10.62
CA TYR A 438 17.50 1.10 9.28
C TYR A 438 18.60 2.18 9.29
N PRO A 439 18.63 3.13 10.24
CA PRO A 439 19.77 4.04 10.38
C PRO A 439 21.09 3.34 10.69
N ALA A 440 21.09 2.29 11.52
CA ALA A 440 22.31 1.52 11.82
C ALA A 440 22.83 0.78 10.58
N LEU A 441 21.95 0.14 9.81
CA LEU A 441 22.31 -0.50 8.53
C LEU A 441 22.90 0.50 7.53
N ARG A 442 22.29 1.70 7.44
CA ARG A 442 22.82 2.80 6.60
C ARG A 442 24.19 3.28 7.07
N LYS A 443 24.42 3.38 8.39
CA LYS A 443 25.74 3.73 8.96
C LYS A 443 26.79 2.66 8.68
N ALA A 444 26.38 1.39 8.61
CA ALA A 444 27.25 0.28 8.25
C ALA A 444 27.50 0.16 6.72
N GLY A 445 26.96 1.06 5.90
CA GLY A 445 27.12 1.03 4.44
C GLY A 445 26.24 -0.01 3.72
N ILE A 446 25.31 -0.66 4.43
CA ILE A 446 24.44 -1.69 3.86
C ILE A 446 23.22 -1.03 3.21
N LYS A 447 23.17 -1.05 1.87
CA LYS A 447 22.00 -0.61 1.08
C LYS A 447 20.91 -1.67 1.10
N PHE A 448 19.99 -1.55 2.05
CA PHE A 448 18.85 -2.47 2.21
C PHE A 448 17.67 -2.06 1.31
N THR A 449 17.80 -2.44 0.05
CA THR A 449 16.86 -2.16 -1.05
C THR A 449 15.52 -2.89 -0.88
N PRO A 450 14.42 -2.43 -1.52
CA PRO A 450 13.12 -3.06 -1.43
C PRO A 450 13.10 -4.55 -1.77
N ILE A 451 13.81 -5.00 -2.82
CA ILE A 451 13.87 -6.42 -3.17
C ILE A 451 14.59 -7.23 -2.09
N LYS A 452 15.67 -6.69 -1.50
CA LYS A 452 16.36 -7.33 -0.37
C LYS A 452 15.48 -7.40 0.88
N LYS A 453 14.70 -6.34 1.17
CA LYS A 453 13.71 -6.34 2.26
C LYS A 453 12.67 -7.45 2.04
N ILE A 454 12.03 -7.49 0.87
CA ILE A 454 11.02 -8.53 0.56
C ILE A 454 11.60 -9.93 0.71
N THR A 455 12.82 -10.15 0.19
CA THR A 455 13.55 -11.42 0.33
C THR A 455 13.77 -11.79 1.81
N ALA A 456 14.21 -10.83 2.64
CA ALA A 456 14.36 -11.04 4.07
C ALA A 456 13.02 -11.39 4.73
N GLY A 457 11.93 -10.76 4.31
CA GLY A 457 10.56 -11.06 4.73
C GLY A 457 10.22 -12.53 4.55
N PHE A 458 10.41 -13.08 3.34
CA PHE A 458 10.20 -14.52 3.08
C PHE A 458 10.99 -15.43 4.03
N PHE A 459 12.26 -15.12 4.29
CA PHE A 459 13.08 -15.91 5.20
C PHE A 459 12.62 -15.79 6.66
N THR A 460 12.28 -14.59 7.13
CA THR A 460 11.75 -14.40 8.49
C THR A 460 10.38 -15.06 8.68
N GLY A 461 9.52 -15.03 7.67
CA GLY A 461 8.25 -15.76 7.68
C GLY A 461 8.44 -17.28 7.70
N SER A 462 9.44 -17.79 6.96
CA SER A 462 9.85 -19.20 7.04
C SER A 462 10.31 -19.58 8.45
N LEU A 463 11.16 -18.76 9.08
CA LEU A 463 11.61 -18.97 10.47
C LEU A 463 10.43 -18.97 11.46
N ALA A 464 9.44 -18.11 11.25
CA ALA A 464 8.23 -18.11 12.08
C ALA A 464 7.45 -19.44 11.98
N MET A 465 7.33 -19.99 10.77
CA MET A 465 6.67 -21.27 10.56
C MET A 465 7.50 -22.46 11.09
N VAL A 466 8.84 -22.39 11.03
CA VAL A 466 9.70 -23.36 11.72
C VAL A 466 9.45 -23.31 13.23
N TRP A 467 9.35 -22.12 13.82
CA TRP A 467 9.02 -21.96 15.23
C TRP A 467 7.67 -22.60 15.59
N ALA A 468 6.61 -22.27 14.84
CA ALA A 468 5.28 -22.84 15.04
C ALA A 468 5.25 -24.37 14.87
N CYS A 469 6.00 -24.89 13.89
CA CYS A 469 6.16 -26.33 13.64
C CYS A 469 6.83 -27.04 14.84
N VAL A 470 7.90 -26.45 15.38
CA VAL A 470 8.61 -27.00 16.55
C VAL A 470 7.69 -26.99 17.77
N VAL A 471 6.96 -25.89 18.03
CA VAL A 471 5.98 -25.82 19.12
C VAL A 471 4.90 -26.90 18.94
N GLN A 472 4.35 -27.08 17.73
CA GLN A 472 3.36 -28.12 17.45
C GLN A 472 3.91 -29.54 17.73
N ALA A 473 5.15 -29.81 17.32
CA ALA A 473 5.79 -31.10 17.55
C ALA A 473 5.94 -31.40 19.06
N TYR A 474 6.25 -30.39 19.88
CA TYR A 474 6.29 -30.53 21.33
C TYR A 474 4.90 -30.71 21.95
N ILE A 475 3.87 -30.05 21.41
CA ILE A 475 2.47 -30.25 21.83
C ILE A 475 2.07 -31.71 21.61
N TYR A 476 2.27 -32.27 20.41
CA TYR A 476 1.95 -33.67 20.13
C TYR A 476 2.77 -34.68 20.94
N LYS A 477 4.01 -34.33 21.30
CA LYS A 477 4.85 -35.21 22.12
C LYS A 477 4.43 -35.22 23.60
N LYS A 478 3.92 -34.11 24.12
CA LYS A 478 3.52 -33.96 25.52
C LYS A 478 2.03 -34.22 25.77
N SER A 479 1.20 -34.20 24.73
CA SER A 479 -0.23 -34.50 24.84
C SER A 479 -0.44 -35.95 25.27
N GLU A 480 -1.37 -36.16 26.21
CA GLU A 480 -1.80 -37.49 26.64
C GLU A 480 -2.47 -38.28 25.50
N CYS A 481 -3.03 -37.58 24.52
CA CYS A 481 -3.67 -38.14 23.32
C CYS A 481 -2.70 -38.26 22.13
N GLY A 482 -1.39 -38.04 22.37
CA GLY A 482 -0.35 -38.10 21.35
C GLY A 482 -0.59 -37.12 20.21
N SER A 483 -0.66 -37.65 18.98
CA SER A 483 -0.85 -36.82 17.79
C SER A 483 -2.29 -36.31 17.61
N HIS A 484 -3.25 -36.73 18.45
CA HIS A 484 -4.64 -36.30 18.40
C HIS A 484 -4.97 -35.33 19.54
N ALA A 485 -4.25 -34.22 19.62
CA ALA A 485 -4.34 -33.27 20.74
C ALA A 485 -5.62 -32.42 20.75
N TYR A 486 -6.43 -32.46 19.68
CA TYR A 486 -7.62 -31.61 19.49
C TYR A 486 -8.97 -32.29 19.77
N GLY A 487 -8.96 -33.49 20.36
CA GLY A 487 -10.19 -34.22 20.71
C GLY A 487 -10.87 -33.66 21.96
N GLU A 488 -12.21 -33.79 22.04
CA GLU A 488 -13.04 -33.31 23.17
C GLU A 488 -12.64 -33.94 24.53
N ASP A 489 -12.03 -35.13 24.52
CA ASP A 489 -11.61 -35.86 25.72
C ASP A 489 -10.12 -35.64 26.11
N CYS A 490 -9.42 -34.70 25.46
CA CYS A 490 -7.99 -34.47 25.70
C CYS A 490 -7.74 -33.27 26.62
N ALA A 491 -6.98 -33.47 27.70
CA ALA A 491 -6.53 -32.36 28.54
C ALA A 491 -5.50 -31.48 27.80
N ASN A 492 -5.58 -30.17 28.02
CA ASN A 492 -4.61 -29.22 27.46
C ASN A 492 -3.19 -29.54 27.93
N VAL A 493 -2.23 -29.34 27.03
CA VAL A 493 -0.82 -29.59 27.31
C VAL A 493 -0.27 -28.50 28.23
N ASP A 494 0.56 -28.88 29.21
CA ASP A 494 1.33 -27.97 30.06
C ASP A 494 2.51 -27.33 29.29
N ILE A 495 2.17 -26.61 28.23
CA ILE A 495 3.03 -25.66 27.52
C ILE A 495 2.30 -24.33 27.59
N ASN A 496 2.98 -23.32 28.15
CA ASN A 496 2.43 -21.98 28.23
C ASN A 496 2.23 -21.40 26.83
N VAL A 497 1.05 -20.82 26.59
CA VAL A 497 0.67 -20.18 25.33
C VAL A 497 1.68 -19.11 24.83
N TRP A 498 2.40 -18.46 25.74
CA TRP A 498 3.47 -17.51 25.41
C TRP A 498 4.64 -18.12 24.61
N ALA A 499 4.75 -19.45 24.55
CA ALA A 499 5.70 -20.10 23.64
C ALA A 499 5.43 -19.74 22.16
N GLN A 500 4.21 -19.35 21.79
CA GLN A 500 3.88 -18.88 20.44
C GLN A 500 4.34 -17.45 20.15
N THR A 501 4.73 -16.66 21.17
CA THR A 501 5.15 -15.27 20.96
C THR A 501 6.32 -15.18 19.95
N GLY A 502 7.20 -16.18 19.92
CA GLY A 502 8.29 -16.25 18.95
C GLY A 502 7.80 -16.28 17.49
N SER A 503 6.74 -17.04 17.16
CA SER A 503 6.19 -17.05 15.80
C SER A 503 5.50 -15.74 15.45
N TYR A 504 4.71 -15.16 16.36
CA TYR A 504 4.07 -13.85 16.12
C TYR A 504 5.08 -12.72 15.91
N VAL A 505 6.14 -12.64 16.72
CA VAL A 505 7.18 -11.62 16.56
C VAL A 505 7.96 -11.79 15.25
N LEU A 506 8.27 -13.01 14.84
CA LEU A 506 8.93 -13.28 13.56
C LEU A 506 8.02 -12.95 12.36
N ILE A 507 6.71 -13.21 12.47
CA ILE A 507 5.71 -12.79 11.47
C ILE A 507 5.67 -11.27 11.37
N ALA A 508 5.63 -10.54 12.50
CA ALA A 508 5.64 -9.08 12.50
C ALA A 508 6.90 -8.50 11.84
N ILE A 509 8.08 -9.07 12.10
CA ILE A 509 9.33 -8.68 11.43
C ILE A 509 9.24 -8.94 9.91
N SER A 510 8.72 -10.11 9.54
CA SER A 510 8.47 -10.49 8.16
C SER A 510 7.54 -9.50 7.44
N GLU A 511 6.50 -9.05 8.13
CA GLU A 511 5.55 -8.08 7.62
C GLU A 511 6.16 -6.69 7.41
N ILE A 512 6.99 -6.23 8.34
CA ILE A 512 7.75 -4.98 8.17
C ILE A 512 8.61 -5.05 6.90
N PHE A 513 9.22 -6.20 6.63
CA PHE A 513 10.11 -6.38 5.50
C PHE A 513 9.40 -6.58 4.16
N ALA A 514 8.32 -7.34 4.10
CA ALA A 514 7.61 -7.62 2.84
C ALA A 514 6.38 -6.71 2.65
N SER A 515 5.44 -6.72 3.58
CA SER A 515 4.14 -6.04 3.43
C SER A 515 4.30 -4.52 3.31
N ILE A 516 5.04 -3.87 4.22
CA ILE A 516 5.26 -2.41 4.15
C ILE A 516 6.03 -2.04 2.89
N THR A 517 7.08 -2.80 2.58
CA THR A 517 7.88 -2.60 1.37
C THR A 517 7.07 -2.79 0.09
N SER A 518 6.03 -3.62 0.09
CA SER A 518 5.13 -3.79 -1.07
C SER A 518 4.44 -2.48 -1.44
N LEU A 519 3.98 -1.72 -0.44
CA LEU A 519 3.33 -0.43 -0.63
C LEU A 519 4.33 0.61 -1.16
N GLU A 520 5.52 0.67 -0.55
CA GLU A 520 6.62 1.54 -0.98
C GLU A 520 7.05 1.26 -2.43
N TYR A 521 7.25 -0.02 -2.74
CA TYR A 521 7.72 -0.48 -4.05
C TYR A 521 6.65 -0.26 -5.13
N GLY A 522 5.39 -0.55 -4.82
CA GLY A 522 4.26 -0.32 -5.72
C GLY A 522 4.15 1.15 -6.10
N PHE A 523 4.24 2.05 -5.12
CA PHE A 523 4.17 3.48 -5.36
C PHE A 523 5.36 4.04 -6.15
N SER A 524 6.58 3.63 -5.78
CA SER A 524 7.81 4.17 -6.38
C SER A 524 8.02 3.68 -7.81
N LYS A 525 7.60 2.45 -8.13
CA LYS A 525 7.79 1.86 -9.47
C LYS A 525 6.58 2.04 -10.40
N ALA A 526 5.40 2.37 -9.87
CA ALA A 526 4.24 2.63 -10.70
C ALA A 526 4.35 3.94 -11.50
N PRO A 527 3.82 3.97 -12.74
CA PRO A 527 3.57 5.20 -13.47
C PRO A 527 2.75 6.17 -12.63
N LYS A 528 3.01 7.48 -12.74
CA LYS A 528 2.32 8.50 -11.90
C LYS A 528 0.80 8.40 -11.97
N ASN A 529 0.28 8.04 -13.13
CA ASN A 529 -1.15 7.99 -13.42
C ASN A 529 -1.77 6.59 -13.21
N MET A 530 -1.00 5.63 -12.69
CA MET A 530 -1.46 4.25 -12.42
C MET A 530 -1.08 3.75 -11.03
N ARG A 531 -0.70 4.66 -10.12
CA ARG A 531 -0.25 4.28 -8.77
C ARG A 531 -1.32 3.53 -7.99
N SER A 532 -2.56 3.97 -8.11
CA SER A 532 -3.67 3.31 -7.44
C SER A 532 -3.92 1.93 -8.05
N LEU A 533 -3.83 1.79 -9.39
CA LEU A 533 -3.99 0.49 -10.07
C LEU A 533 -2.92 -0.53 -9.68
N VAL A 534 -1.66 -0.10 -9.60
CA VAL A 534 -0.56 -0.98 -9.17
C VAL A 534 -0.71 -1.37 -7.70
N ALA A 535 -1.13 -0.43 -6.83
CA ALA A 535 -1.44 -0.75 -5.44
C ALA A 535 -2.64 -1.72 -5.31
N ALA A 536 -3.69 -1.53 -6.11
CA ALA A 536 -4.83 -2.46 -6.15
C ALA A 536 -4.44 -3.86 -6.64
N PHE A 537 -3.51 -3.96 -7.61
CA PHE A 537 -2.98 -5.24 -8.05
C PHE A 537 -2.23 -5.97 -6.92
N ALA A 538 -1.43 -5.25 -6.12
CA ALA A 538 -0.77 -5.83 -4.94
C ALA A 538 -1.79 -6.35 -3.91
N LEU A 539 -2.84 -5.58 -3.62
CA LEU A 539 -3.93 -6.00 -2.72
C LEU A 539 -4.69 -7.23 -3.26
N PHE A 540 -4.89 -7.31 -4.57
CA PHE A 540 -5.54 -8.45 -5.21
C PHE A 540 -4.74 -9.76 -5.05
N MET A 541 -3.41 -9.70 -4.91
CA MET A 541 -2.58 -10.89 -4.64
C MET A 541 -2.93 -11.57 -3.31
N SER A 542 -3.44 -10.83 -2.33
CA SER A 542 -3.95 -11.41 -1.08
C SER A 542 -5.20 -12.28 -1.32
N ALA A 543 -6.07 -11.91 -2.27
CA ALA A 543 -7.23 -12.72 -2.65
C ALA A 543 -6.80 -14.01 -3.36
N ILE A 544 -5.81 -13.94 -4.26
CA ILE A 544 -5.21 -15.13 -4.90
C ILE A 544 -4.60 -16.05 -3.84
N SER A 545 -3.89 -15.48 -2.85
CA SER A 545 -3.31 -16.24 -1.75
C SER A 545 -4.36 -17.00 -0.96
N ALA A 546 -5.47 -16.36 -0.61
CA ALA A 546 -6.57 -17.03 0.10
C ALA A 546 -7.13 -18.20 -0.71
N ALA A 547 -7.30 -18.05 -2.03
CA ALA A 547 -7.76 -19.13 -2.90
C ALA A 547 -6.77 -20.31 -2.97
N ILE A 548 -5.46 -20.03 -3.00
CA ILE A 548 -4.42 -21.08 -2.93
C ILE A 548 -4.43 -21.75 -1.55
N GLY A 549 -4.62 -20.97 -0.48
CA GLY A 549 -4.67 -21.45 0.90
C GLY A 549 -5.74 -22.51 1.13
N GLU A 550 -6.87 -22.43 0.42
CA GLU A 550 -7.94 -23.44 0.51
C GLU A 550 -7.46 -24.85 0.10
N ALA A 551 -6.50 -24.95 -0.82
CA ALA A 551 -5.92 -26.24 -1.19
C ALA A 551 -5.11 -26.89 -0.05
N PHE A 552 -4.65 -26.10 0.93
CA PHE A 552 -3.92 -26.56 2.10
C PHE A 552 -4.83 -26.81 3.31
N ASN A 553 -6.13 -26.53 3.20
CA ASN A 553 -7.09 -26.71 4.30
C ASN A 553 -7.08 -28.13 4.92
N PRO A 554 -6.93 -29.23 4.15
CA PRO A 554 -6.82 -30.57 4.73
C PRO A 554 -5.61 -30.77 5.67
N LEU A 555 -4.54 -29.99 5.51
CA LEU A 555 -3.36 -30.04 6.39
C LEU A 555 -3.62 -29.32 7.73
N SER A 556 -4.62 -28.45 7.80
CA SER A 556 -5.04 -27.78 9.03
C SER A 556 -5.78 -28.71 10.00
N ALA A 557 -6.13 -29.93 9.57
CA ALA A 557 -6.72 -30.94 10.44
C ALA A 557 -5.66 -31.68 11.28
N ASP A 558 -6.03 -32.07 12.49
CA ASP A 558 -5.21 -32.91 13.37
C ASP A 558 -5.07 -34.33 12.78
N PRO A 559 -3.89 -34.99 12.73
CA PRO A 559 -2.57 -34.67 13.29
C PRO A 559 -1.62 -33.89 12.35
N LEU A 560 -2.13 -33.30 11.27
CA LEU A 560 -1.32 -32.80 10.16
C LEU A 560 -0.80 -31.37 10.36
N LEU A 561 -1.04 -30.73 11.50
CA LEU A 561 -0.61 -29.34 11.75
C LEU A 561 0.92 -29.16 11.69
N VAL A 562 1.70 -30.16 12.09
CA VAL A 562 3.17 -30.14 11.92
C VAL A 562 3.52 -30.08 10.43
N TRP A 563 2.81 -30.84 9.58
CA TRP A 563 2.99 -30.81 8.13
C TRP A 563 2.52 -29.50 7.53
N ASN A 564 1.44 -28.92 8.06
CA ASN A 564 0.96 -27.60 7.64
C ASN A 564 2.06 -26.54 7.82
N TYR A 565 2.52 -26.32 9.05
CA TYR A 565 3.56 -25.35 9.34
C TYR A 565 4.88 -25.68 8.64
N GLY A 566 5.29 -26.96 8.60
CA GLY A 566 6.48 -27.40 7.88
C GLY A 566 6.42 -27.10 6.38
N SER A 567 5.28 -27.35 5.74
CA SER A 567 5.09 -27.07 4.31
C SER A 567 5.15 -25.57 4.02
N MET A 568 4.51 -24.74 4.85
CA MET A 568 4.55 -23.28 4.71
C MET A 568 5.97 -22.74 4.92
N ALA A 569 6.72 -23.28 5.88
CA ALA A 569 8.12 -22.92 6.08
C ALA A 569 8.99 -23.19 4.84
N VAL A 570 8.80 -24.36 4.22
CA VAL A 570 9.51 -24.76 3.00
C VAL A 570 9.10 -23.89 1.81
N ILE A 571 7.81 -23.64 1.63
CA ILE A 571 7.30 -22.78 0.55
C ILE A 571 7.87 -21.37 0.68
N ALA A 572 7.87 -20.80 1.89
CA ALA A 572 8.45 -19.47 2.13
C ALA A 572 9.96 -19.43 1.87
N ALA A 573 10.71 -20.45 2.31
CA ALA A 573 12.16 -20.52 2.09
C ALA A 573 12.52 -20.66 0.60
N ILE A 574 11.91 -21.62 -0.09
CA ILE A 574 12.14 -21.84 -1.52
C ILE A 574 11.63 -20.63 -2.32
N GLY A 575 10.47 -20.09 -1.95
CA GLY A 575 9.90 -18.87 -2.53
C GLY A 575 10.86 -17.68 -2.42
N GLY A 576 11.43 -17.44 -1.24
CA GLY A 576 12.43 -16.39 -1.01
C GLY A 576 13.72 -16.58 -1.83
N ILE A 577 14.21 -17.82 -1.93
CA ILE A 577 15.39 -18.15 -2.75
C ILE A 577 15.11 -17.87 -4.23
N CYS A 578 14.01 -18.41 -4.76
CA CYS A 578 13.62 -18.23 -6.16
C CYS A 578 13.32 -16.76 -6.49
N PHE A 579 12.69 -16.03 -5.58
CA PHE A 579 12.43 -14.61 -5.69
C PHE A 579 13.73 -13.81 -5.82
N TRP A 580 14.70 -14.04 -4.94
CA TRP A 580 16.00 -13.38 -5.00
C TRP A 580 16.73 -13.63 -6.32
N PHE A 581 16.80 -14.89 -6.76
CA PHE A 581 17.47 -15.22 -8.02
C PHE A 581 16.77 -14.62 -9.24
N SER A 582 15.45 -14.49 -9.20
CA SER A 582 14.66 -13.88 -10.27
C SER A 582 14.84 -12.36 -10.36
N TYR A 583 14.99 -11.67 -9.22
CA TYR A 583 14.98 -10.20 -9.18
C TYR A 583 16.30 -9.54 -8.77
N ARG A 584 17.38 -10.28 -8.52
CA ARG A 584 18.70 -9.69 -8.20
C ARG A 584 19.23 -8.71 -9.25
N LYS A 585 18.92 -8.93 -10.54
CA LYS A 585 19.30 -8.00 -11.62
C LYS A 585 18.46 -6.73 -11.56
N LEU A 586 17.17 -6.87 -11.24
CA LEU A 586 16.26 -5.74 -11.07
C LEU A 586 16.64 -4.88 -9.85
N ASP A 587 17.13 -5.52 -8.78
CA ASP A 587 17.68 -4.84 -7.60
C ASP A 587 18.91 -3.98 -7.94
N ALA A 588 19.77 -4.44 -8.84
CA ALA A 588 20.93 -3.67 -9.29
C ALA A 588 20.55 -2.43 -10.11
N GLU A 589 19.41 -2.46 -10.81
CA GLU A 589 18.89 -1.34 -11.62
C GLU A 589 18.06 -0.34 -10.81
N GLU A 590 17.95 -0.50 -9.48
CA GLU A 590 16.95 0.23 -8.70
C GLU A 590 17.06 1.75 -8.80
N ASP A 591 18.27 2.29 -8.61
CA ASP A 591 18.53 3.74 -8.65
C ASP A 591 18.25 4.31 -10.05
N HIS A 592 18.70 3.62 -11.10
CA HIS A 592 18.42 4.01 -12.49
C HIS A 592 16.91 4.09 -12.76
N LEU A 593 16.16 3.08 -12.32
CA LEU A 593 14.70 3.05 -12.49
C LEU A 593 14.00 4.18 -11.73
N ASN A 594 14.55 4.63 -10.60
CA ASN A 594 14.01 5.75 -9.82
C ASN A 594 14.33 7.12 -10.44
N MET A 595 15.38 7.20 -11.27
CA MET A 595 15.81 8.45 -11.93
C MET A 595 15.22 8.67 -13.33
N LEU A 596 14.47 7.70 -13.85
CA LEU A 596 13.87 7.81 -15.17
C LEU A 596 12.90 9.02 -15.26
N PRO A 597 12.86 9.71 -16.42
CA PRO A 597 11.99 10.87 -16.61
C PRO A 597 10.53 10.47 -16.55
N THR A 598 9.68 11.45 -16.29
CA THR A 598 8.26 11.21 -16.08
C THR A 598 7.49 11.47 -17.36
N GLY A 599 6.80 10.44 -17.84
CA GLY A 599 6.06 10.48 -19.11
C GLY A 599 4.76 11.26 -19.04
N HIS A 600 4.29 11.69 -20.20
CA HIS A 600 3.07 12.47 -20.37
C HIS A 600 2.09 11.78 -21.32
N MET A 601 0.81 11.78 -20.93
CA MET A 601 -0.32 11.35 -21.77
C MET A 601 -1.16 12.57 -22.11
N GLY A 602 -1.33 12.89 -23.39
CA GLY A 602 -2.05 14.09 -23.83
C GLY A 602 -2.77 13.93 -25.16
N THR A 603 -3.34 15.02 -25.69
CA THR A 603 -3.85 15.04 -27.07
C THR A 603 -2.71 14.83 -28.07
N PRO A 604 -2.97 14.39 -29.32
CA PRO A 604 -1.92 14.20 -30.32
C PRO A 604 -1.00 15.43 -30.50
N LEU A 605 -1.59 16.63 -30.46
CA LEU A 605 -0.87 17.91 -30.51
C LEU A 605 0.04 18.14 -29.30
N GLN A 606 -0.39 17.74 -28.10
CA GLN A 606 0.43 17.82 -26.89
C GLN A 606 1.58 16.82 -26.91
N GLY A 607 1.36 15.62 -27.46
CA GLY A 607 2.42 14.62 -27.66
C GLY A 607 3.48 15.10 -28.66
N GLU A 608 3.05 15.65 -29.79
CA GLU A 608 3.95 16.25 -30.80
C GLU A 608 4.74 17.44 -30.24
N GLU A 609 4.13 18.28 -29.41
CA GLU A 609 4.82 19.43 -28.82
C GLU A 609 5.85 19.03 -27.75
N VAL A 610 5.59 17.97 -26.97
CA VAL A 610 6.56 17.39 -26.02
C VAL A 610 7.73 16.75 -26.78
N GLU A 611 7.46 15.96 -27.81
CA GLU A 611 8.50 15.36 -28.67
C GLU A 611 9.34 16.43 -29.37
N ARG A 612 8.70 17.52 -29.85
CA ARG A 612 9.39 18.67 -30.45
C ARG A 612 10.28 19.42 -29.47
N ARG A 613 9.90 19.52 -28.18
CA ARG A 613 10.75 20.16 -27.16
C ARG A 613 11.95 19.30 -26.79
N LEU A 614 11.78 17.99 -26.71
CA LEU A 614 12.87 17.04 -26.42
C LEU A 614 13.87 16.92 -27.58
N SER A 615 13.42 17.06 -28.83
CA SER A 615 14.34 17.09 -29.98
C SER A 615 15.20 18.34 -30.03
N VAL A 616 14.67 19.50 -29.60
CA VAL A 616 15.42 20.78 -29.54
C VAL A 616 16.52 20.77 -28.46
N ILE A 617 16.34 20.01 -27.37
CA ILE A 617 17.37 19.87 -26.31
C ILE A 617 18.54 18.98 -26.76
N ASN A 618 18.31 18.07 -27.72
CA ASN A 618 19.30 17.11 -28.21
C ASN A 618 19.93 17.51 -29.55
N GLU A 619 19.68 18.71 -30.07
CA GLU A 619 20.48 19.19 -31.21
C GLU A 619 21.88 19.55 -30.70
N PRO A 620 22.95 18.89 -31.18
CA PRO A 620 24.29 19.37 -30.92
C PRO A 620 24.38 20.77 -31.50
N VAL A 621 24.73 21.74 -30.66
CA VAL A 621 25.10 23.09 -31.10
C VAL A 621 26.16 22.91 -32.17
N GLN A 622 25.79 23.05 -33.45
CA GLN A 622 26.74 23.14 -34.52
C GLN A 622 27.49 24.45 -34.29
N GLU A 623 28.66 24.35 -33.65
CA GLU A 623 29.67 25.41 -33.71
C GLU A 623 29.95 25.65 -35.19
N LYS A 624 29.42 26.77 -35.70
CA LYS A 624 29.82 27.29 -36.99
C LYS A 624 31.28 27.74 -36.85
N VAL A 625 32.17 26.97 -37.48
CA VAL A 625 33.60 27.26 -37.67
C VAL A 625 33.81 28.63 -38.28
#